data_AF-A0A3B9J4X6-F1
#
_entry.id   AF-A0A3B9J4X6-F1
#
_cell.length_a   1.000
_cell.length_b   1.000
_cell.length_c   1.000
_cell.angle_alpha   90.00
_cell.angle_beta   90.00
_cell.angle_gamma   90.00
#
_symmetry.space_group_name_H-M   'P 1'
#
loop_
_entity.id
_entity.type
_entity.pdbx_description
1 polymer ?
#
loop_
_entity_poly.entity_id
_entity_poly.type
_entity_poly.pdbx_seq_one_letter_code
_entity_poly.pdbx_strand_id
1 'polypeptide(L)' 'MKLALMLGYSGGKLQLPMEQIKLAEALGYHSVWTAEAYGS' A
#
# COMPACT_ATOMS: atom_id res chain seq x y z
N MET A 1 -6.14 -7.40 17.89
CA MET A 1 -6.47 -7.77 16.49
C MET A 1 -5.66 -6.87 15.57
N LYS A 2 -5.05 -7.38 14.49
CA LYS A 2 -4.21 -6.59 13.55
C LYS A 2 -4.92 -6.49 12.20
N LEU A 3 -5.10 -5.27 11.68
CA LEU A 3 -5.77 -5.01 10.40
C LEU A 3 -4.78 -4.56 9.33
N ALA A 4 -4.96 -5.04 8.11
CA ALA A 4 -4.07 -4.81 6.97
C ALA A 4 -4.86 -4.22 5.79
N LEU A 5 -4.24 -3.33 5.01
CA LEU A 5 -4.85 -2.69 3.83
C LEU A 5 -4.08 -3.00 2.54
N MET A 6 -4.78 -3.48 1.51
CA MET A 6 -4.23 -3.64 0.15
C MET A 6 -4.34 -2.31 -0.61
N LEU A 7 -3.22 -1.74 -1.05
CA LEU A 7 -3.14 -0.47 -1.78
C LEU A 7 -3.30 -0.62 -3.31
N GLY A 8 -3.42 -1.85 -3.82
CA GLY A 8 -3.56 -2.13 -5.23
C GLY A 8 -2.26 -2.59 -5.89
N TYR A 9 -2.09 -2.24 -7.16
CA TYR A 9 -0.98 -2.65 -8.02
C TYR A 9 -0.20 -1.42 -8.50
N SER A 10 1.12 -1.42 -8.31
CA SER A 10 2.02 -0.30 -8.65
C SER A 10 2.55 -0.34 -10.09
N GLY A 11 2.29 -1.40 -10.85
CA GLY A 11 2.80 -1.50 -12.23
C GLY A 11 4.29 -1.85 -12.31
N GLY A 12 4.93 -1.44 -13.41
CA GLY A 12 6.38 -1.63 -13.64
C GLY A 12 7.27 -0.60 -12.93
N LYS A 13 6.69 0.35 -12.18
CA LYS A 13 7.43 1.31 -11.35
C LYS A 13 6.76 1.44 -9.99
N LEU A 14 7.50 1.19 -8.92
CA LEU A 14 6.99 1.37 -7.56
C LEU A 14 6.67 2.85 -7.29
N GLN A 15 5.39 3.21 -7.38
CA GLN A 15 4.85 4.47 -6.87
C GLN A 15 4.14 4.20 -5.55
N LEU A 16 4.67 4.80 -4.47
CA LEU A 16 4.09 4.70 -3.13
C LEU A 16 3.06 5.83 -2.93
N PRO A 17 1.76 5.52 -2.77
CA PRO A 17 0.73 6.54 -2.56
C PRO A 17 0.78 7.04 -1.10
N MET A 18 1.73 7.92 -0.81
CA MET A 18 2.05 8.36 0.55
C MET A 18 0.86 8.97 1.31
N GLU A 19 -0.04 9.69 0.64
CA GLU A 19 -1.26 10.22 1.27
C GLU A 19 -2.16 9.10 1.80
N GLN A 20 -2.33 8.04 1.00
CA GLN A 20 -3.16 6.89 1.35
C GLN A 20 -2.54 6.07 2.47
N ILE A 21 -1.21 5.94 2.48
CA ILE A 21 -0.44 5.28 3.57
C ILE A 21 -0.63 6.03 4.89
N LYS A 22 -0.48 7.35 4.88
CA LYS A 22 -0.67 8.19 6.08
C LYS A 22 -2.11 8.14 6.58
N LEU A 23 -3.08 8.09 5.67
CA LEU A 23 -4.48 7.91 6.05
C LEU A 23 -4.71 6.55 6.71
N ALA A 24 -4.13 5.47 6.16
CA ALA A 24 -4.22 4.13 6.76
C ALA A 24 -3.59 4.09 8.16
N GLU A 25 -2.44 4.75 8.35
CA GLU A 25 -1.81 4.91 9.67
C GLU A 25 -2.73 5.65 10.64
N ALA A 26 -3.30 6.80 10.23
CA ALA A 26 -4.23 7.59 11.06
C ALA A 26 -5.50 6.82 11.45
N LEU A 27 -5.95 5.89 10.59
CA LEU A 27 -7.10 5.02 10.84
C LEU A 27 -6.76 3.79 11.70
N GLY A 28 -5.49 3.60 12.08
CA GLY A 28 -5.05 2.51 12.96
C GLY A 28 -4.80 1.18 12.25
N TYR A 29 -4.59 1.17 10.93
CA TYR A 29 -4.13 -0.03 10.24
C TYR A 29 -2.71 -0.39 10.69
N HIS A 30 -2.46 -1.68 10.82
CA HIS A 30 -1.17 -2.20 11.27
C HIS A 30 -0.15 -2.33 10.13
N SER A 31 -0.62 -2.61 8.91
CA SER A 31 0.26 -2.75 7.75
C SER A 31 -0.47 -2.45 6.44
N VAL A 32 0.31 -2.11 5.41
CA VAL A 32 -0.14 -1.89 4.03
C VAL A 32 0.65 -2.77 3.08
N TRP A 33 0.03 -3.19 1.97
CA TRP A 33 0.62 -4.12 0.99
C TRP A 33 0.27 -3.64 -0.42
N THR A 34 1.22 -3.76 -1.36
CA THR A 34 1.00 -3.48 -2.78
C THR A 34 1.64 -4.57 -3.63
N ALA A 35 1.11 -4.79 -4.83
CA ALA A 35 1.71 -5.69 -5.81
C ALA A 35 2.47 -4.88 -6.87
N GLU A 36 3.62 -5.37 -7.33
CA GLU A 36 4.36 -4.80 -8.47
C GLU A 36 4.61 -5.90 -9.52
N ALA A 37 4.74 -5.52 -10.80
CA ALA A 37 5.21 -6.47 -11.81
C ALA A 37 6.66 -6.17 -12.17
N TYR A 38 7.50 -7.16 -11.94
CA TYR A 38 8.88 -7.12 -12.35
C TYR A 38 8.97 -7.42 -13.86
N GLY A 39 9.32 -6.43 -14.68
CA GLY A 39 9.53 -6.59 -16.12
C GLY A 39 8.32 -6.36 -17.04
N SER A 40 7.34 -5.54 -16.60
CA SER A 40 6.24 -5.06 -17.45
C SER A 40 6.66 -3.96 -18.43
#